data_AF-A0A955DX40-F1
#
_entry.id   AF-A0A955DX40-F1
#
_cell.length_a   1.000
_cell.length_b   1.000
_cell.length_c   1.000
_cell.angle_alpha   90.00
_cell.angle_beta   90.00
_cell.angle_gamma   90.00
#
_symmetry.space_group_name_H-M   'P 1'
#
loop_
_entity.id
_entity.type
_entity.pdbx_description
1 polymer ?
#
loop_
_entity_poly.entity_id
_entity_poly.type
_entity_poly.pdbx_seq_one_letter_code
_entity_poly.pdbx_strand_id
1 'polypeptide(L)'
;AVAYTVRDSGFGPRSATNVVFAEANRGEVARYARPGEHRKTFVFAEVSTPSKVLQFDAFIHEDLFHGSDPSLRLYDTTFEGVADINDPARDLDRLDMMETVEALGVGLSRCRSSDVGRYGEILHLVSERLGWKSDAFRGYRCRIDYPLYGAQVALAWDQPHR
;
A
#
# COMPACT_ATOMS: atom_id res chain seq x y z
N ALA A 1 9.13 14.08 4.92
CA ALA A 1 9.70 12.72 4.89
C ALA A 1 10.35 12.43 6.24
N VAL A 2 10.02 11.31 6.88
CA VAL A 2 10.71 10.83 8.09
C VAL A 2 11.72 9.78 7.63
N ALA A 3 12.99 9.95 7.98
CA ALA A 3 14.05 9.02 7.64
C ALA A 3 14.45 8.22 8.88
N TYR A 4 14.34 6.89 8.80
CA TYR A 4 14.81 5.99 9.84
C TYR A 4 16.15 5.38 9.42
N THR A 5 17.17 5.48 10.27
CA THR A 5 18.48 4.85 10.03
C THR A 5 18.69 3.74 11.04
N VAL A 6 18.89 2.52 10.55
CA VAL A 6 19.31 1.39 11.39
C VAL A 6 20.81 1.48 11.61
N ARG A 7 21.24 1.44 12.87
CA ARG A 7 22.66 1.43 13.22
C ARG A 7 23.30 0.11 12.79
N ASP A 8 24.48 0.19 12.18
CA ASP A 8 25.20 -0.95 11.61
C ASP A 8 25.38 -2.10 12.63
N SER A 9 24.99 -3.31 12.21
CA SER A 9 25.13 -4.56 12.97
C SER A 9 26.16 -5.53 12.37
N GLY A 10 26.95 -5.08 11.39
CA GLY A 10 28.00 -5.85 10.70
C GLY A 10 27.66 -6.17 9.25
N PHE A 11 28.48 -7.00 8.60
CA PHE A 11 28.29 -7.39 7.19
C PHE A 11 27.81 -8.84 7.03
N GLY A 12 27.02 -9.10 5.99
CA GLY A 12 26.54 -10.44 5.60
C GLY A 12 25.17 -10.82 6.16
N PRO A 13 24.66 -12.04 5.88
CA PRO A 13 23.28 -12.43 6.21
C PRO A 13 22.91 -12.32 7.69
N ARG A 14 23.91 -12.39 8.59
CA ARG A 14 23.71 -12.28 10.04
C ARG A 14 23.43 -10.87 10.53
N SER A 15 23.69 -9.83 9.71
CA SER A 15 23.33 -8.44 10.03
C SER A 15 21.97 -8.02 9.49
N ALA A 16 21.22 -8.96 8.88
CA ALA A 16 19.84 -8.70 8.46
C ALA A 16 18.99 -8.26 9.66
N THR A 17 18.29 -7.14 9.49
CA THR A 17 17.44 -6.53 10.51
C THR A 17 16.06 -6.29 9.92
N ASN A 18 15.02 -6.59 10.70
CA ASN A 18 13.64 -6.26 10.35
C ASN A 18 13.27 -4.95 11.02
N VAL A 19 12.80 -3.98 10.23
CA VAL A 19 12.28 -2.70 10.74
C VAL A 19 10.79 -2.67 10.47
N VAL A 20 10.00 -2.41 11.51
CA VAL A 20 8.54 -2.28 11.42
C VAL A 20 8.15 -1.01 12.13
N PHE A 21 7.39 -0.15 11.44
CA PHE A 21 6.80 1.05 12.00
C PHE A 21 5.35 1.17 11.51
N ALA A 22 4.57 1.99 12.21
CA ALA A 22 3.19 2.28 11.85
C ALA A 22 2.92 3.76 12.10
N GLU A 23 2.17 4.37 11.19
CA GLU A 23 1.73 5.76 11.29
C GLU A 23 0.20 5.79 11.24
N ALA A 24 -0.39 6.74 11.97
CA ALA A 24 -1.85 6.90 12.05
C ALA A 24 -2.23 8.31 11.62
N ASN A 25 -2.65 8.45 10.37
CA ASN A 25 -3.08 9.72 9.80
C ASN A 25 -4.60 9.83 9.82
N ARG A 26 -5.15 10.82 10.53
CA ARG A 26 -6.59 11.06 10.62
C ARG A 26 -7.00 12.21 9.71
N GLY A 27 -8.03 12.00 8.90
CA GLY A 27 -8.55 13.02 7.99
C GLY A 27 -7.64 13.30 6.79
N GLU A 28 -6.69 12.42 6.48
CA GLU A 28 -5.79 12.54 5.34
C GLU A 28 -6.53 12.43 4.00
N VAL A 29 -7.53 11.55 3.94
CA VAL A 29 -8.30 11.28 2.73
C VAL A 29 -9.74 11.75 2.91
N ALA A 30 -10.24 12.51 1.94
CA ALA A 30 -11.65 12.88 1.90
C ALA A 30 -12.53 11.65 1.64
N ARG A 31 -13.63 11.50 2.39
CA ARG A 31 -14.54 10.36 2.21
C ARG A 31 -15.27 10.36 0.87
N TYR A 32 -15.63 11.55 0.37
CA TYR A 32 -16.43 11.71 -0.84
C TYR A 32 -15.75 12.66 -1.82
N ALA A 33 -15.91 12.40 -3.12
CA ALA A 33 -15.54 13.34 -4.17
C ALA A 33 -16.48 14.54 -4.15
N ARG A 34 -16.00 15.71 -4.60
CA ARG A 34 -16.88 16.88 -4.80
C ARG A 34 -17.79 16.63 -6.03
N PRO A 35 -18.97 17.28 -6.09
CA PRO A 35 -19.83 17.18 -7.26
C PRO A 35 -19.08 17.55 -8.55
N GLY A 36 -19.15 16.67 -9.57
CA GLY A 36 -18.48 16.87 -10.85
C GLY A 36 -17.00 16.44 -10.90
N GLU A 37 -16.40 16.00 -9.79
CA GLU A 37 -15.03 15.48 -9.77
C GLU A 37 -15.02 13.95 -9.91
N HIS A 38 -14.26 13.43 -10.87
CA HIS A 38 -14.02 11.99 -11.02
C HIS A 38 -12.66 11.60 -10.45
N ARG A 39 -12.52 11.71 -9.12
CA ARG A 39 -11.26 11.42 -8.43
C ARG A 39 -11.18 9.99 -7.94
N LYS A 40 -9.97 9.45 -7.95
CA LYS A 40 -9.60 8.21 -7.29
C LYS A 40 -8.97 8.50 -5.93
N THR A 41 -9.36 7.70 -4.94
CA THR A 41 -8.62 7.56 -3.70
C THR A 41 -7.57 6.48 -3.87
N PHE A 42 -6.34 6.72 -3.42
CA PHE A 42 -5.26 5.76 -3.58
C PHE A 42 -4.33 5.73 -2.39
N VAL A 43 -3.66 4.60 -2.25
CA VAL A 43 -2.47 4.43 -1.42
C VAL A 43 -1.35 3.94 -2.32
N PHE A 44 -0.10 4.28 -1.99
CA PHE A 44 1.04 3.88 -2.79
C PHE A 44 2.24 3.50 -1.93
N ALA A 45 3.15 2.74 -2.55
CA ALA A 45 4.49 2.47 -2.07
C ALA A 45 5.48 2.92 -3.14
N GLU A 46 6.43 3.78 -2.75
CA GLU A 46 7.57 4.15 -3.60
C GLU A 46 8.71 3.15 -3.36
N VAL A 47 9.28 2.63 -4.44
CA VAL A 47 10.39 1.68 -4.39
C VAL A 47 11.70 2.47 -4.38
N SER A 48 11.95 3.13 -3.25
CA SER A 48 13.13 3.96 -3.02
C SER A 48 14.34 3.18 -2.49
N THR A 49 14.17 1.88 -2.23
CA THR A 49 15.24 0.98 -1.77
C THR A 49 15.26 -0.25 -2.66
N PRO A 50 16.41 -0.60 -3.28
CA PRO A 50 16.52 -1.85 -4.03
C PRO A 50 16.17 -3.05 -3.14
N SER A 51 15.20 -3.86 -3.57
CA SER A 51 14.70 -4.99 -2.80
C SER A 51 14.47 -6.20 -3.70
N LYS A 52 14.37 -7.38 -3.09
CA LYS A 52 14.00 -8.62 -3.81
C LYS A 52 12.49 -8.80 -3.91
N VAL A 53 11.74 -8.18 -3.02
CA VAL A 53 10.28 -8.37 -2.89
C VAL A 53 9.68 -7.05 -2.41
N LEU A 54 8.58 -6.64 -3.06
CA LEU A 54 7.60 -5.74 -2.47
C LEU A 54 6.34 -6.55 -2.18
N GLN A 55 5.89 -6.51 -0.92
CA GLN A 55 4.53 -6.87 -0.55
C GLN A 55 3.79 -5.58 -0.19
N PHE A 56 2.80 -5.23 -0.99
CA PHE A 56 1.99 -4.04 -0.77
C PHE A 56 0.54 -4.43 -0.51
N ASP A 57 0.14 -4.31 0.77
CA ASP A 57 -1.20 -4.65 1.23
C ASP A 57 -2.01 -3.38 1.51
N ALA A 58 -3.26 -3.39 1.08
CA ALA A 58 -4.26 -2.40 1.49
C ALA A 58 -5.42 -3.10 2.21
N PHE A 59 -5.74 -2.61 3.40
CA PHE A 59 -6.89 -3.08 4.19
C PHE A 59 -7.95 -1.99 4.24
N ILE A 60 -9.09 -2.26 3.63
CA ILE A 60 -10.17 -1.29 3.42
C ILE A 60 -11.34 -1.67 4.32
N HIS A 61 -11.81 -0.72 5.13
CA HIS A 61 -13.01 -0.93 5.95
C HIS A 61 -14.23 -1.15 5.06
N GLU A 62 -15.16 -2.00 5.49
CA GLU A 62 -16.30 -2.44 4.68
C GLU A 62 -17.17 -1.28 4.18
N ASP A 63 -17.30 -0.23 5.00
CA ASP A 63 -18.02 1.04 4.73
C ASP A 63 -17.37 1.97 3.67
N LEU A 64 -16.23 1.56 3.10
CA LEU A 64 -15.51 2.31 2.06
C LEU A 64 -15.55 1.54 0.74
N PHE A 65 -15.64 2.28 -0.37
CA PHE A 65 -15.54 1.75 -1.76
C PHE A 65 -16.40 0.49 -2.00
N HIS A 66 -17.68 0.54 -1.61
CA HIS A 66 -18.57 -0.62 -1.65
C HIS A 66 -18.61 -1.26 -3.05
N GLY A 67 -18.30 -2.56 -3.12
CA GLY A 67 -18.35 -3.33 -4.37
C GLY A 67 -17.30 -2.95 -5.42
N SER A 68 -16.29 -2.14 -5.06
CA SER A 68 -15.20 -1.76 -5.95
C SER A 68 -13.89 -2.41 -5.52
N ASP A 69 -13.27 -3.10 -6.46
CA ASP A 69 -11.90 -3.58 -6.33
C ASP A 69 -10.91 -2.51 -6.81
N PRO A 70 -9.70 -2.43 -6.21
CA PRO A 70 -8.72 -1.47 -6.62
C PRO A 70 -8.18 -1.77 -8.02
N SER A 71 -7.91 -0.72 -8.78
CA SER A 71 -6.99 -0.78 -9.91
C SER A 71 -5.54 -0.69 -9.42
N LEU A 72 -4.66 -1.50 -9.98
CA LEU A 72 -3.21 -1.40 -9.80
C LEU A 72 -2.63 -0.45 -10.86
N ARG A 73 -1.74 0.45 -10.43
CA ARG A 73 -0.98 1.33 -11.33
C ARG A 73 0.47 1.40 -10.90
N LEU A 74 1.36 1.41 -11.88
CA LEU A 74 2.80 1.63 -11.70
C LEU A 74 3.22 2.88 -12.45
N TYR A 75 4.05 3.70 -11.83
CA TYR A 75 4.59 4.92 -12.42
C TYR A 75 6.11 4.95 -12.29
N ASP A 76 6.82 5.44 -13.30
CA ASP A 76 8.20 5.89 -13.17
C ASP A 76 8.23 7.20 -12.39
N THR A 77 8.97 7.23 -11.29
CA THR A 77 9.09 8.38 -10.39
C THR A 77 10.53 8.86 -10.27
N THR A 78 11.44 8.35 -11.10
CA THR A 78 12.88 8.61 -11.01
C THR A 78 13.24 10.09 -11.17
N PHE A 79 12.47 10.85 -11.97
CA PHE A 79 12.76 12.26 -12.28
C PHE A 79 11.74 13.25 -11.71
N GLU A 80 10.45 12.91 -11.77
CA GLU A 80 9.34 13.82 -11.42
C GLU A 80 8.76 13.56 -10.01
N GLY A 81 9.39 12.65 -9.25
CA GLY A 81 8.94 12.24 -7.92
C GLY A 81 7.59 11.51 -7.93
N VAL A 82 7.01 11.34 -6.74
CA VAL A 82 5.73 10.64 -6.50
C VAL A 82 4.63 11.17 -7.42
N ALA A 83 3.93 10.25 -8.09
CA ALA A 83 2.84 10.53 -9.01
C ALA A 83 1.49 10.67 -8.28
N ASP A 84 0.75 11.76 -8.53
CA ASP A 84 -0.68 11.80 -8.26
C ASP A 84 -1.42 11.08 -9.38
N ILE A 85 -2.15 10.01 -9.02
CA ILE A 85 -2.94 9.19 -9.95
C ILE A 85 -4.04 9.99 -10.65
N ASN A 86 -4.46 11.11 -10.05
CA ASN A 86 -5.48 11.99 -10.59
C ASN A 86 -4.93 13.06 -11.53
N ASP A 87 -3.60 13.19 -11.66
CA ASP A 87 -2.98 14.13 -12.59
C ASP A 87 -2.75 13.44 -13.95
N PRO A 88 -3.49 13.82 -15.02
CA PRO A 88 -3.34 13.20 -16.33
C PRO A 88 -1.94 13.40 -16.94
N ALA A 89 -1.18 14.42 -16.51
CA ALA A 89 0.19 14.61 -16.98
C ALA A 89 1.09 13.42 -16.58
N ARG A 90 0.76 12.76 -15.47
CA ARG A 90 1.49 11.57 -14.97
C ARG A 90 1.13 10.29 -15.72
N ASP A 91 0.14 10.30 -16.62
CA ASP A 91 -0.19 9.10 -17.41
C ASP A 91 0.95 8.68 -18.36
N LEU A 92 1.82 9.62 -18.75
CA LEU A 92 3.01 9.33 -19.57
C LEU A 92 4.07 8.52 -18.82
N ASP A 93 4.08 8.61 -17.49
CA ASP A 93 5.03 7.87 -16.63
C ASP A 93 4.54 6.45 -16.34
N ARG A 94 3.36 6.06 -16.85
CA ARG A 94 2.77 4.76 -16.53
C ARG A 94 3.59 3.63 -17.13
N LEU A 95 3.89 2.66 -16.29
CA LEU A 95 4.55 1.43 -16.67
C LEU A 95 3.54 0.30 -16.73
N ASP A 96 3.63 -0.50 -17.79
CA ASP A 96 2.89 -1.74 -17.90
C ASP A 96 3.50 -2.80 -16.99
N MET A 97 2.65 -3.64 -16.40
CA MET A 97 3.09 -4.70 -15.50
C MET A 97 2.20 -5.93 -15.62
N MET A 98 2.76 -7.09 -15.27
CA MET A 98 2.04 -8.38 -15.31
C MET A 98 1.42 -8.73 -13.96
N GLU A 99 1.87 -8.06 -12.90
CA GLU A 99 1.38 -8.25 -11.55
C GLU A 99 -0.08 -7.80 -11.44
N THR A 100 -0.80 -8.46 -10.55
CA THR A 100 -2.22 -8.23 -10.33
C THR A 100 -2.49 -8.04 -8.85
N VAL A 101 -3.67 -7.51 -8.53
CA VAL A 101 -4.13 -7.42 -7.15
C VAL A 101 -4.81 -8.73 -6.76
N GLU A 102 -4.30 -9.36 -5.71
CA GLU A 102 -4.92 -10.49 -5.05
C GLU A 102 -5.89 -10.00 -3.97
N ALA A 103 -7.13 -10.47 -4.00
CA ALA A 103 -8.06 -10.28 -2.90
C ALA A 103 -7.76 -11.29 -1.78
N LEU A 104 -7.40 -10.79 -0.59
CA LEU A 104 -7.09 -11.61 0.59
C LEU A 104 -8.34 -12.04 1.38
N GLY A 105 -9.51 -11.58 0.94
CA GLY A 105 -10.80 -11.84 1.60
C GLY A 105 -11.12 -10.86 2.73
N VAL A 106 -12.09 -11.24 3.56
CA VAL A 106 -12.60 -10.45 4.68
C VAL A 106 -11.97 -10.90 5.99
N GLY A 107 -11.51 -9.94 6.79
CA GLY A 107 -10.98 -10.14 8.12
C GLY A 107 -9.46 -10.14 8.18
N LEU A 108 -8.89 -9.19 8.93
CA LEU A 108 -7.43 -9.06 9.11
C LEU A 108 -6.78 -10.32 9.72
N SER A 109 -7.52 -11.05 10.54
CA SER A 109 -7.07 -12.28 11.20
C SER A 109 -6.80 -13.43 10.21
N ARG A 110 -7.30 -13.36 8.98
CA ARG A 110 -7.10 -14.36 7.93
C ARG A 110 -5.92 -14.04 7.00
N CYS A 111 -5.47 -12.78 6.99
CA CYS A 111 -4.38 -12.35 6.14
C CYS A 111 -3.06 -12.97 6.63
N ARG A 112 -2.38 -13.69 5.72
CA ARG A 112 -1.06 -14.29 5.97
C ARG A 112 -0.08 -13.74 4.95
N SER A 113 1.21 -13.83 5.26
CA SER A 113 2.29 -13.41 4.38
C SER A 113 3.39 -14.46 4.41
N SER A 114 3.85 -14.85 3.23
CA SER A 114 5.06 -15.66 3.05
C SER A 114 6.34 -14.86 3.26
N ASP A 115 6.29 -13.55 3.00
CA ASP A 115 7.46 -12.67 2.93
C ASP A 115 7.69 -11.89 4.22
N VAL A 116 6.64 -11.73 5.04
CA VAL A 116 6.67 -11.03 6.32
C VAL A 116 6.34 -12.03 7.44
N GLY A 117 7.36 -12.39 8.23
CA GLY A 117 7.18 -13.25 9.39
C GLY A 117 6.24 -12.63 10.44
N ARG A 118 5.41 -13.46 11.10
CA ARG A 118 4.46 -13.04 12.16
C ARG A 118 3.47 -11.95 11.72
N TYR A 119 3.18 -11.86 10.42
CA TYR A 119 2.31 -10.82 9.86
C TYR A 119 0.93 -10.74 10.52
N GLY A 120 0.30 -11.88 10.79
CA GLY A 120 -1.00 -11.92 11.48
C GLY A 120 -0.95 -11.34 12.90
N GLU A 121 0.16 -11.51 13.62
CA GLU A 121 0.36 -10.92 14.95
C GLU A 121 0.52 -9.40 14.87
N ILE A 122 1.20 -8.90 13.83
CA ILE A 122 1.33 -7.46 13.58
C ILE A 122 -0.05 -6.85 13.31
N LEU A 123 -0.85 -7.45 12.43
CA LEU A 123 -2.21 -6.97 12.12
C LEU A 123 -3.12 -7.01 13.34
N HIS A 124 -3.03 -8.06 14.15
CA HIS A 124 -3.77 -8.17 15.39
C HIS A 124 -3.38 -7.07 16.38
N LEU A 125 -2.08 -6.85 16.60
CA LEU A 125 -1.57 -5.78 17.45
C LEU A 125 -2.06 -4.40 17.00
N VAL A 126 -2.01 -4.10 15.70
CA VAL A 126 -2.52 -2.83 15.16
C VAL A 126 -4.02 -2.69 15.39
N SER A 127 -4.79 -3.75 15.13
CA SER A 127 -6.25 -3.75 15.32
C SER A 127 -6.63 -3.49 16.78
N GLU A 128 -5.98 -4.17 17.72
CA GLU A 128 -6.22 -3.96 19.15
C GLU A 128 -5.84 -2.53 19.59
N ARG A 129 -4.68 -2.03 19.14
CA ARG A 129 -4.20 -0.69 19.49
C ARG A 129 -5.10 0.43 18.98
N LEU A 130 -5.74 0.24 17.83
CA LEU A 130 -6.63 1.22 17.22
C LEU A 130 -8.11 1.00 17.58
N GLY A 131 -8.44 -0.08 18.31
CA GLY A 131 -9.82 -0.44 18.63
C GLY A 131 -10.64 -0.86 17.41
N TRP A 132 -9.99 -1.39 16.38
CA TRP A 132 -10.61 -1.81 15.14
C TRP A 132 -11.16 -3.23 15.23
N LYS A 133 -12.34 -3.44 14.63
CA LYS A 133 -12.91 -4.77 14.46
C LYS A 133 -12.23 -5.43 13.25
N SER A 134 -11.39 -6.43 13.48
CA SER A 134 -10.61 -7.10 12.43
C SER A 134 -11.46 -7.59 11.26
N ASP A 135 -12.68 -8.03 11.55
CA ASP A 135 -13.58 -8.67 10.58
C ASP A 135 -14.30 -7.68 9.67
N ALA A 136 -14.19 -6.37 9.95
CA ALA A 136 -14.80 -5.31 9.15
C ALA A 136 -13.91 -4.84 7.98
N PHE A 137 -12.79 -5.52 7.70
CA PHE A 137 -11.83 -5.10 6.67
C PHE A 137 -11.73 -6.12 5.54
N ARG A 138 -11.63 -5.61 4.30
CA ARG A 138 -11.27 -6.36 3.10
C ARG A 138 -9.79 -6.14 2.80
N GLY A 139 -9.05 -7.21 2.57
CA GLY A 139 -7.63 -7.13 2.25
C GLY A 139 -7.36 -7.28 0.75
N TYR A 140 -6.40 -6.51 0.26
CA TYR A 140 -5.89 -6.57 -1.10
C TYR A 140 -4.36 -6.59 -1.05
N ARG A 141 -3.72 -7.41 -1.88
CA ARG A 141 -2.25 -7.51 -1.97
C ARG A 141 -1.79 -7.38 -3.40
N CYS A 142 -0.80 -6.52 -3.61
CA CYS A 142 0.08 -6.61 -4.77
C CYS A 142 1.43 -7.14 -4.28
N ARG A 143 1.94 -8.18 -4.93
CA ARG A 143 3.25 -8.74 -4.65
C ARG A 143 4.11 -8.69 -5.91
N ILE A 144 5.28 -8.08 -5.82
CA ILE A 144 6.21 -7.91 -6.93
C ILE A 144 7.56 -8.52 -6.52
N ASP A 145 8.06 -9.45 -7.33
CA ASP A 145 9.45 -9.90 -7.22
C ASP A 145 10.36 -8.92 -7.94
N TYR A 146 11.45 -8.53 -7.27
CA TYR A 146 12.44 -7.57 -7.76
C TYR A 146 11.79 -6.27 -8.28
N PRO A 147 11.06 -5.52 -7.42
CA PRO A 147 10.37 -4.31 -7.85
C PRO A 147 11.34 -3.28 -8.43
N LEU A 148 10.89 -2.57 -9.47
CA LEU A 148 11.72 -1.58 -10.16
C LEU A 148 12.05 -0.42 -9.23
N TYR A 149 13.35 -0.19 -9.01
CA TYR A 149 13.84 0.96 -8.26
C TYR A 149 13.42 2.27 -8.94
N GLY A 150 12.94 3.23 -8.15
CA GLY A 150 12.44 4.51 -8.67
C GLY A 150 11.01 4.42 -9.22
N ALA A 151 10.31 3.31 -9.02
CA ALA A 151 8.92 3.17 -9.40
C ALA A 151 7.97 3.35 -8.20
N GLN A 152 6.76 3.83 -8.48
CA GLN A 152 5.66 3.94 -7.52
C GLN A 152 4.57 2.93 -7.86
N VAL A 153 4.27 2.04 -6.90
CA VAL A 153 3.17 1.06 -7.00
C VAL A 153 1.96 1.59 -6.25
N ALA A 154 0.81 1.68 -6.89
CA ALA A 154 -0.38 2.24 -6.28
C ALA A 154 -1.64 1.40 -6.48
N LEU A 155 -2.44 1.33 -5.41
CA LEU A 155 -3.78 0.76 -5.41
C LEU A 155 -4.78 1.91 -5.34
N ALA A 156 -5.70 1.95 -6.29
CA ALA A 156 -6.63 3.07 -6.45
C ALA A 156 -8.08 2.61 -6.61
N TRP A 157 -8.99 3.28 -5.89
CA TRP A 157 -10.43 3.08 -5.94
C TRP A 157 -11.11 4.34 -6.47
N ASP A 158 -12.25 4.17 -7.14
CA ASP A 158 -13.13 5.29 -7.43
C ASP A 158 -13.70 5.85 -6.13
N GLN A 159 -13.58 7.17 -5.95
CA GLN A 159 -14.08 7.81 -4.75
C GLN A 159 -15.61 7.89 -4.83
N PRO A 160 -16.33 7.55 -3.75
CA PRO A 160 -17.78 7.61 -3.77
C PRO A 160 -18.27 9.07 -3.86
N HIS A 161 -19.39 9.27 -4.55
CA HIS A 161 -20.11 10.53 -4.55
C HIS A 161 -21.11 10.57 -3.39
N ARG A 162 -21.50 11.78 -2.97
CA ARG A 162 -22.53 12.00 -1.95
C ARG A 162 -23.92 12.03 -2.57
#